data_AF-A0A7S0UKD8-F1
#
_entry.id   AF-A0A7S0UKD8-F1
#
_cell.length_a   1.000
_cell.length_b   1.000
_cell.length_c   1.000
_cell.angle_alpha   90.00
_cell.angle_beta   90.00
_cell.angle_gamma   90.00
#
_symmetry.space_group_name_H-M   'P 1'
#
loop_
_entity.id
_entity.type
_entity.pdbx_description
1 polymer ?
#
loop_
_entity_poly.entity_id
_entity_poly.type
_entity_poly.pdbx_seq_one_letter_code
_entity_poly.pdbx_strand_id
1 'polypeptide(L)'
;MDKKYGMERRSKILDSVDEDVEEVELVKNSRSVIVVTRSGYIKRMELKTFESQGRGTRGKQGSSVDDEVVHMITCNDHDTILMVSETGVVRGLRAYQVPTASLRAKGTPIPSILNTKIGESVTAMLAVTKFTEDEYLVMATKQGMIKRTPLKVLEKITARGLVMASLMDGDRLDWANKCTDDDDILMGSSLGKATRFGASELRPTGRNSRGVKSMNLNPGDTIAAMNILRADEIDKDEFVLIVTEQGYGKRVSTDEFKPTGRGKKGVISTKFKTAKADEDEDNVAGFLVVKEDDEIILSTSKGVMVRQRVKEIKPYSRSAKGVTVQKLNDSDKITSISIVPSKPKV
;
A
#
# COMPACT_ATOMS: atom_id res chain seq x y z
N MET A 1 28.18 21.90 -65.61
CA MET A 1 26.86 21.39 -66.06
C MET A 1 25.70 21.94 -65.22
N ASP A 2 25.96 22.48 -64.03
CA ASP A 2 24.90 22.84 -63.07
C ASP A 2 24.03 24.05 -63.44
N LYS A 3 24.47 24.94 -64.34
CA LYS A 3 23.64 26.08 -64.79
C LYS A 3 22.65 25.76 -65.92
N LYS A 4 22.82 24.64 -66.65
CA LYS A 4 21.98 24.35 -67.84
C LYS A 4 20.87 23.33 -67.55
N TYR A 5 21.04 22.48 -66.53
CA TYR A 5 20.07 21.45 -66.14
C TYR A 5 19.75 21.46 -64.63
N GLY A 6 20.23 22.45 -63.88
CA GLY A 6 19.90 22.60 -62.46
C GLY A 6 18.43 23.01 -62.32
N MET A 7 17.63 22.14 -61.71
CA MET A 7 16.25 22.44 -61.34
C MET A 7 16.14 22.48 -59.82
N GLU A 8 15.26 23.35 -59.31
CA GLU A 8 14.95 23.37 -57.90
C GLU A 8 14.41 22.00 -57.46
N ARG A 9 14.84 21.53 -56.28
CA ARG A 9 14.48 20.21 -55.79
C ARG A 9 12.97 20.15 -55.57
N ARG A 10 12.28 19.38 -56.41
CA ARG A 10 10.81 19.24 -56.36
C ARG A 10 10.30 18.45 -55.15
N SER A 11 11.13 17.59 -54.56
CA SER A 11 10.79 16.82 -53.37
C SER A 11 11.40 17.47 -52.13
N LYS A 12 10.58 17.64 -51.09
CA LYS A 12 11.05 17.97 -49.75
C LYS A 12 11.22 16.66 -48.98
N ILE A 13 12.40 16.39 -48.45
CA ILE A 13 12.55 15.37 -47.41
C ILE A 13 12.01 16.01 -46.14
N LEU A 14 10.95 15.44 -45.59
CA LEU A 14 10.49 15.76 -44.26
C LEU A 14 11.34 14.90 -43.32
N ASP A 15 12.17 15.53 -42.48
CA ASP A 15 13.06 14.82 -41.54
C ASP A 15 12.27 14.07 -40.45
N SER A 16 10.97 14.32 -40.36
CA SER A 16 10.03 13.67 -39.47
C SER A 16 8.64 13.62 -40.12
N VAL A 17 7.95 12.50 -40.00
CA VAL A 17 6.49 12.53 -39.89
C VAL A 17 6.23 13.31 -38.60
N ASP A 18 5.34 14.31 -38.59
CA ASP A 18 4.91 15.05 -37.39
C ASP A 18 4.15 14.12 -36.42
N GLU A 19 4.76 13.01 -36.04
CA GLU A 19 4.43 12.22 -34.87
C GLU A 19 5.67 12.30 -34.00
N ASP A 20 5.66 13.25 -33.06
CA ASP A 20 6.55 13.19 -31.90
C ASP A 20 6.29 11.85 -31.21
N VAL A 21 7.00 10.79 -31.62
CA VAL A 21 6.88 9.45 -31.03
C VAL A 21 7.22 9.59 -29.56
N GLU A 22 6.21 9.51 -28.71
CA GLU A 22 6.40 9.64 -27.27
C GLU A 22 7.30 8.48 -26.80
N GLU A 23 8.22 8.73 -25.87
CA GLU A 23 9.15 7.71 -25.36
C GLU A 23 8.43 6.41 -24.94
N VAL A 24 7.19 6.53 -24.47
CA VAL A 24 6.33 5.42 -24.07
C VAL A 24 5.99 4.46 -25.23
N GLU A 25 5.91 4.95 -26.46
CA GLU A 25 5.58 4.14 -27.65
C GLU A 25 6.75 3.23 -28.06
N LEU A 26 7.98 3.61 -27.70
CA LEU A 26 9.17 2.78 -27.89
C LEU A 26 9.28 1.66 -26.83
N VAL A 27 8.50 1.75 -25.75
CA VAL A 27 8.54 0.80 -24.64
C VAL A 27 7.40 -0.19 -24.77
N LYS A 28 7.74 -1.48 -24.86
CA LYS A 28 6.75 -2.56 -24.81
C LYS A 28 5.99 -2.52 -23.48
N ASN A 29 4.67 -2.46 -23.54
CA ASN A 29 3.81 -2.51 -22.35
C ASN A 29 3.72 -3.95 -21.79
N SER A 30 4.66 -4.34 -20.92
CA SER A 30 4.68 -5.66 -20.30
C SER A 30 4.22 -5.62 -18.85
N ARG A 31 3.76 -6.75 -18.30
CA ARG A 31 3.43 -6.86 -16.87
C ARG A 31 4.71 -6.96 -16.03
N SER A 32 4.76 -6.12 -15.02
CA SER A 32 5.91 -5.94 -14.15
C SER A 32 5.50 -5.94 -12.68
N VAL A 33 6.48 -6.22 -11.84
CA VAL A 33 6.42 -6.12 -10.38
C VAL A 33 7.33 -4.97 -9.98
N ILE A 34 6.80 -4.04 -9.19
CA ILE A 34 7.59 -3.00 -8.53
C ILE A 34 7.75 -3.37 -7.07
N VAL A 35 8.98 -3.29 -6.58
CA VAL A 35 9.33 -3.60 -5.19
C VAL A 35 10.03 -2.40 -4.57
N VAL A 36 9.59 -2.03 -3.37
CA VAL A 36 10.25 -1.05 -2.50
C VAL A 36 10.67 -1.73 -1.21
N THR A 37 11.91 -1.51 -0.79
CA THR A 37 12.47 -2.02 0.45
C THR A 37 12.43 -0.99 1.59
N ARG A 38 12.58 -1.47 2.83
CA ARG A 38 12.55 -0.64 4.04
C ARG A 38 13.66 0.41 4.04
N SER A 39 14.83 0.10 3.50
CA SER A 39 15.94 1.06 3.38
C SER A 39 15.76 2.05 2.22
N GLY A 40 14.61 2.05 1.54
CA GLY A 40 14.26 3.04 0.52
C GLY A 40 14.86 2.76 -0.86
N TYR A 41 15.00 1.49 -1.23
CA TYR A 41 15.41 1.10 -2.59
C TYR A 41 14.20 0.61 -3.39
N ILE A 42 14.15 0.99 -4.66
CA ILE A 42 13.10 0.61 -5.61
C ILE A 42 13.71 -0.19 -6.76
N LYS A 43 12.97 -1.19 -7.24
CA LYS A 43 13.31 -1.94 -8.46
C LYS A 43 12.08 -2.45 -9.18
N ARG A 44 12.24 -2.65 -10.49
CA ARG A 44 11.27 -3.31 -11.37
C ARG A 44 11.78 -4.69 -11.78
N MET A 45 10.86 -5.63 -11.91
CA MET A 45 11.11 -6.97 -12.44
C MET A 45 9.96 -7.38 -13.35
N GLU A 46 10.26 -8.07 -14.46
CA GLU A 46 9.19 -8.72 -15.23
C GLU A 46 8.48 -9.77 -14.40
N LEU A 47 7.15 -9.86 -14.54
CA LEU A 47 6.33 -10.78 -13.77
C LEU A 47 6.76 -12.26 -13.93
N LYS A 48 7.12 -12.67 -15.16
CA LYS A 48 7.56 -14.05 -15.45
C LYS A 48 8.79 -14.48 -14.65
N THR A 49 9.69 -13.54 -14.35
CA THR A 49 10.89 -13.79 -13.53
C THR A 49 10.51 -14.16 -12.09
N PHE A 50 9.36 -13.66 -11.61
CA PHE A 50 8.82 -14.01 -10.29
C PHE A 50 8.08 -15.35 -10.30
N GLU A 51 7.31 -15.65 -11.36
CA GLU A 51 6.46 -16.86 -11.43
C GLU A 51 7.20 -18.18 -11.68
N SER A 52 8.34 -18.13 -12.38
CA SER A 52 9.10 -19.31 -12.84
C SER A 52 9.72 -20.17 -11.73
N GLN A 53 9.57 -19.78 -10.45
CA GLN A 53 10.10 -20.53 -9.30
C GLN A 53 9.03 -21.24 -8.46
N GLY A 54 7.86 -21.57 -9.03
CA GLY A 54 6.76 -22.19 -8.29
C GLY A 54 6.62 -23.71 -8.42
N ARG A 55 7.30 -24.49 -7.57
CA ARG A 55 6.82 -25.73 -6.90
C ARG A 55 7.88 -26.23 -5.90
N GLY A 56 7.57 -26.23 -4.61
CA GLY A 56 8.20 -27.16 -3.67
C GLY A 56 9.50 -26.78 -2.94
N THR A 57 9.80 -25.49 -2.70
CA THR A 57 10.82 -25.17 -1.68
C THR A 57 10.18 -24.85 -0.35
N ARG A 58 10.08 -25.89 0.48
CA ARG A 58 10.12 -25.84 1.95
C ARG A 58 11.07 -24.71 2.36
N GLY A 59 10.61 -23.84 3.25
CA GLY A 59 11.30 -22.62 3.69
C GLY A 59 12.81 -22.84 3.80
N LYS A 60 13.54 -22.36 2.78
CA LYS A 60 14.95 -22.10 2.95
C LYS A 60 14.99 -20.96 3.95
N GLN A 61 15.56 -21.25 5.11
CA GLN A 61 16.21 -20.29 5.99
C GLN A 61 16.61 -19.09 5.13
N GLY A 62 15.92 -17.97 5.32
CA GLY A 62 16.06 -16.81 4.47
C GLY A 62 17.53 -16.47 4.39
N SER A 63 18.15 -16.73 3.23
CA SER A 63 19.44 -16.13 2.92
C SER A 63 19.27 -14.66 3.20
N SER A 64 20.11 -14.11 4.09
CA SER A 64 20.17 -12.70 4.49
C SER A 64 19.64 -11.81 3.37
N VAL A 65 18.35 -11.45 3.46
CA VAL A 65 17.85 -10.33 2.70
C VAL A 65 18.20 -9.18 3.61
N ASP A 66 19.29 -8.49 3.27
CA ASP A 66 19.85 -7.38 4.06
C ASP A 66 18.82 -6.25 4.26
N ASP A 67 17.70 -6.29 3.53
CA ASP A 67 16.67 -5.26 3.50
C ASP A 67 15.26 -5.85 3.26
N GLU A 68 14.31 -5.53 4.14
CA GLU A 68 12.94 -6.05 4.10
C GLU A 68 12.12 -5.40 2.98
N VAL A 69 11.29 -6.18 2.27
CA VAL A 69 10.33 -5.63 1.30
C VAL A 69 9.14 -5.03 2.05
N VAL A 70 8.86 -3.74 1.82
CA VAL A 70 7.78 -3.01 2.49
C VAL A 70 6.60 -2.70 1.56
N HIS A 71 6.86 -2.49 0.26
CA HIS A 71 5.79 -2.35 -0.73
C HIS A 71 6.08 -3.21 -1.94
N MET A 72 5.06 -3.91 -2.45
CA MET A 72 5.14 -4.67 -3.68
C MET A 72 3.80 -4.57 -4.40
N ILE A 73 3.84 -4.16 -5.67
CA ILE A 73 2.65 -4.07 -6.51
C ILE A 73 2.94 -4.65 -7.88
N THR A 74 1.88 -5.03 -8.57
CA THR A 74 1.94 -5.35 -9.99
C THR A 74 1.23 -4.34 -10.83
N CYS A 75 1.80 -4.11 -11.99
CA CYS A 75 1.35 -3.11 -12.93
C CYS A 75 1.79 -3.50 -14.33
N ASN A 76 1.31 -2.75 -15.31
CA ASN A 76 1.91 -2.72 -16.63
C ASN A 76 3.00 -1.63 -16.68
N ASP A 77 3.95 -1.79 -17.58
CA ASP A 77 5.07 -0.85 -17.75
C ASP A 77 4.62 0.59 -18.04
N HIS A 78 3.47 0.75 -18.70
CA HIS A 78 2.88 2.06 -19.00
C HIS A 78 2.07 2.66 -17.85
N ASP A 79 1.75 1.89 -16.80
CA ASP A 79 1.00 2.41 -15.65
C ASP A 79 1.84 3.48 -14.92
N THR A 80 1.15 4.44 -14.31
CA THR A 80 1.79 5.40 -13.41
C THR A 80 1.84 4.82 -12.00
N ILE A 81 3.03 4.78 -11.43
CA ILE A 81 3.27 4.42 -10.04
C ILE A 81 3.19 5.68 -9.19
N LEU A 82 2.23 5.72 -8.29
CA LEU A 82 2.10 6.75 -7.27
C LEU A 82 2.80 6.30 -6.00
N MET A 83 3.69 7.13 -5.47
CA MET A 83 4.29 6.96 -4.15
C MET A 83 3.83 8.07 -3.23
N VAL A 84 3.24 7.69 -2.11
CA VAL A 84 2.73 8.63 -1.11
C VAL A 84 3.72 8.66 0.05
N SER A 85 4.12 9.85 0.47
CA SER A 85 4.99 10.00 1.65
C SER A 85 4.22 10.29 2.93
N GLU A 86 4.88 10.07 4.05
CA GLU A 86 4.34 10.36 5.39
C GLU A 86 3.97 11.85 5.59
N THR A 87 4.57 12.75 4.79
CA THR A 87 4.30 14.19 4.82
C THR A 87 3.10 14.61 3.95
N GLY A 88 2.47 13.66 3.26
CA GLY A 88 1.31 13.90 2.40
C GLY A 88 1.66 14.43 1.01
N VAL A 89 2.88 14.18 0.53
CA VAL A 89 3.28 14.44 -0.85
C VAL A 89 3.13 13.16 -1.66
N VAL A 90 2.40 13.25 -2.78
CA VAL A 90 2.32 12.16 -3.76
C VAL A 90 3.28 12.47 -4.89
N ARG A 91 4.11 11.51 -5.28
CA ARG A 91 5.00 11.57 -6.45
C ARG A 91 4.61 10.50 -7.45
N GLY A 92 4.89 10.74 -8.73
CA GLY A 92 4.51 9.84 -9.80
C GLY A 92 5.61 9.63 -10.82
N LEU A 93 5.71 8.41 -11.32
CA LEU A 93 6.57 8.03 -12.43
C LEU A 93 5.92 6.88 -13.20
N ARG A 94 6.24 6.73 -14.49
CA ARG A 94 5.82 5.54 -15.24
C ARG A 94 6.57 4.32 -14.72
N ALA A 95 5.91 3.17 -14.68
CA ALA A 95 6.51 1.94 -14.18
C ALA A 95 7.80 1.59 -14.95
N TYR A 96 7.84 1.83 -16.27
CA TYR A 96 9.04 1.57 -17.06
C TYR A 96 10.26 2.42 -16.68
N GLN A 97 10.05 3.60 -16.08
CA GLN A 97 11.12 4.47 -15.61
C GLN A 97 11.80 3.92 -14.34
N VAL A 98 11.18 2.94 -13.68
CA VAL A 98 11.81 2.23 -12.56
C VAL A 98 12.89 1.29 -13.11
N PRO A 99 14.15 1.41 -12.63
CA PRO A 99 15.24 0.57 -13.07
C PRO A 99 14.97 -0.92 -12.83
N THR A 100 15.25 -1.72 -13.87
CA THR A 100 15.13 -3.16 -13.78
C THR A 100 16.30 -3.73 -12.98
N ALA A 101 16.00 -4.60 -12.00
CA ALA A 101 17.03 -5.28 -11.23
C ALA A 101 16.57 -6.70 -10.85
N SER A 102 17.51 -7.59 -10.58
CA SER A 102 17.17 -8.95 -10.14
C SER A 102 16.57 -8.97 -8.73
N LEU A 103 15.93 -10.08 -8.35
CA LEU A 103 15.35 -10.25 -7.02
C LEU A 103 16.39 -10.10 -5.89
N ARG A 104 17.65 -10.51 -6.14
CA ARG A 104 18.75 -10.40 -5.17
C ARG A 104 19.45 -9.05 -5.19
N ALA A 105 19.29 -8.27 -6.24
CA ALA A 105 19.88 -6.93 -6.30
C ALA A 105 19.13 -5.98 -5.36
N LYS A 106 19.86 -5.04 -4.76
CA LYS A 106 19.26 -4.04 -3.85
C LYS A 106 18.27 -3.12 -4.56
N GLY A 107 18.52 -2.82 -5.84
CA GLY A 107 17.75 -1.84 -6.60
C GLY A 107 18.40 -0.46 -6.54
N THR A 108 17.63 0.56 -6.89
CA THR A 108 18.09 1.95 -6.96
C THR A 108 17.50 2.75 -5.80
N PRO A 109 18.26 3.63 -5.12
CA PRO A 109 17.70 4.49 -4.07
C PRO A 109 16.56 5.36 -4.58
N ILE A 110 15.43 5.40 -3.87
CA ILE A 110 14.25 6.22 -4.22
C ILE A 110 14.62 7.70 -4.49
N PRO A 111 15.46 8.38 -3.68
CA PRO A 111 15.81 9.78 -3.90
C PRO A 111 16.46 10.09 -5.25
N SER A 112 17.04 9.07 -5.91
CA SER A 112 17.67 9.24 -7.24
C SER A 112 16.66 9.24 -8.39
N ILE A 113 15.43 8.79 -8.15
CA ILE A 113 14.38 8.66 -9.15
C ILE A 113 13.22 9.61 -8.84
N LEU A 114 12.79 9.62 -7.59
CA LEU A 114 11.79 10.53 -7.06
C LEU A 114 12.54 11.57 -6.25
N ASN A 115 12.36 12.86 -6.53
CA ASN A 115 13.00 13.96 -5.80
C ASN A 115 12.46 14.07 -4.37
N THR A 116 12.69 13.03 -3.56
CA THR A 116 12.31 12.91 -2.15
C THR A 116 13.34 13.58 -1.29
N LYS A 117 12.89 14.20 -0.19
CA LYS A 117 13.83 14.75 0.78
C LYS A 117 14.54 13.61 1.51
N ILE A 118 15.76 13.85 1.95
CA ILE A 118 16.49 12.91 2.81
C ILE A 118 15.65 12.69 4.09
N GLY A 119 15.41 11.42 4.44
CA GLY A 119 14.60 11.05 5.60
C GLY A 119 13.08 11.01 5.38
N GLU A 120 12.59 11.34 4.19
CA GLU A 120 11.16 11.22 3.87
C GLU A 120 10.78 9.76 3.56
N SER A 121 9.86 9.18 4.32
CA SER A 121 9.43 7.79 4.16
C SER A 121 8.23 7.64 3.22
N VAL A 122 8.23 6.59 2.38
CA VAL A 122 7.09 6.21 1.53
C VAL A 122 6.13 5.30 2.32
N THR A 123 4.89 5.74 2.47
CA THR A 123 3.87 5.05 3.27
C THR A 123 2.89 4.25 2.43
N ALA A 124 2.75 4.56 1.14
CA ALA A 124 1.96 3.76 0.20
C ALA A 124 2.49 3.83 -1.23
N MET A 125 2.27 2.75 -1.99
CA MET A 125 2.58 2.66 -3.41
C MET A 125 1.37 2.12 -4.19
N LEU A 126 0.93 2.82 -5.24
CA LEU A 126 -0.27 2.49 -6.02
C LEU A 126 0.03 2.48 -7.52
N ALA A 127 -0.52 1.52 -8.26
CA ALA A 127 -0.52 1.53 -9.73
C ALA A 127 -1.80 2.18 -10.28
N VAL A 128 -1.64 3.07 -11.25
CA VAL A 128 -2.74 3.77 -11.92
C VAL A 128 -2.58 3.66 -13.43
N THR A 129 -3.49 2.93 -14.07
CA THR A 129 -3.54 2.83 -15.54
C THR A 129 -4.22 4.05 -16.15
N LYS A 130 -5.29 4.55 -15.53
CA LYS A 130 -6.05 5.71 -15.99
C LYS A 130 -6.43 6.59 -14.80
N PHE A 131 -6.44 7.90 -15.02
CA PHE A 131 -6.84 8.88 -14.03
C PHE A 131 -8.27 9.33 -14.34
N THR A 132 -9.24 8.83 -13.58
CA THR A 132 -10.67 9.10 -13.78
C THR A 132 -11.24 9.96 -12.64
N GLU A 133 -12.44 10.49 -12.84
CA GLU A 133 -13.15 11.31 -11.84
C GLU A 133 -13.98 10.46 -10.86
N ASP A 134 -14.32 9.22 -11.25
CA ASP A 134 -15.11 8.25 -10.48
C ASP A 134 -14.24 7.31 -9.60
N GLU A 135 -12.92 7.29 -9.81
CA GLU A 135 -11.97 6.73 -8.86
C GLU A 135 -11.36 7.82 -7.98
N TYR A 136 -11.12 7.49 -6.71
CA TYR A 136 -10.58 8.41 -5.71
C TYR A 136 -9.30 7.86 -5.08
N LEU A 137 -8.36 8.75 -4.78
CA LEU A 137 -7.30 8.48 -3.82
C LEU A 137 -7.83 8.82 -2.42
N VAL A 138 -8.03 7.80 -1.59
CA VAL A 138 -8.31 7.96 -0.16
C VAL A 138 -7.02 7.89 0.63
N MET A 139 -6.85 8.80 1.59
CA MET A 139 -5.67 8.94 2.43
C MET A 139 -6.08 9.10 3.88
N ALA A 140 -5.39 8.41 4.78
CA ALA A 140 -5.63 8.47 6.21
C ALA A 140 -4.34 8.71 7.00
N THR A 141 -4.48 9.46 8.09
CA THR A 141 -3.39 9.81 9.00
C THR A 141 -3.45 8.99 10.28
N LYS A 142 -2.31 8.91 10.97
CA LYS A 142 -2.18 8.17 12.23
C LYS A 142 -3.10 8.71 13.32
N GLN A 143 -3.34 10.03 13.36
CA GLN A 143 -4.26 10.65 14.32
C GLN A 143 -5.75 10.56 13.89
N GLY A 144 -6.08 9.83 12.84
CA GLY A 144 -7.46 9.52 12.46
C GLY A 144 -8.13 10.53 11.54
N MET A 145 -7.37 11.40 10.87
CA MET A 145 -7.91 12.19 9.77
C MET A 145 -7.97 11.33 8.50
N ILE A 146 -9.00 11.52 7.69
CA ILE A 146 -9.17 10.85 6.40
C ILE A 146 -9.73 11.81 5.37
N LYS A 147 -9.31 11.65 4.13
CA LYS A 147 -9.84 12.40 2.99
C LYS A 147 -9.88 11.52 1.75
N ARG A 148 -10.71 11.90 0.78
CA ARG A 148 -10.63 11.36 -0.58
C ARG A 148 -10.58 12.49 -1.60
N THR A 149 -9.82 12.27 -2.66
CA THR A 149 -9.64 13.24 -3.75
C THR A 149 -9.76 12.50 -5.08
N PRO A 150 -10.48 13.02 -6.08
CA PRO A 150 -10.59 12.37 -7.38
C PRO A 150 -9.21 12.07 -7.97
N LEU A 151 -9.03 10.89 -8.55
CA LEU A 151 -7.75 10.44 -9.07
C LEU A 151 -7.31 11.33 -10.25
N LYS A 152 -8.26 11.88 -11.01
CA LYS A 152 -8.02 12.85 -12.11
C LYS A 152 -7.07 13.99 -11.75
N VAL A 153 -7.06 14.47 -10.51
CA VAL A 153 -6.15 15.58 -10.12
C VAL A 153 -4.66 15.22 -10.22
N LEU A 154 -4.35 13.93 -10.29
CA LEU A 154 -3.01 13.37 -10.43
C LEU A 154 -2.67 13.01 -11.89
N GLU A 155 -3.51 13.33 -12.88
CA GLU A 155 -3.26 12.98 -14.29
C GLU A 155 -1.90 13.47 -14.82
N LYS A 156 -1.46 14.65 -14.37
CA LYS A 156 -0.17 15.25 -14.75
C LYS A 156 0.89 15.13 -13.64
N ILE A 157 0.78 14.11 -12.79
CA ILE A 157 1.74 13.87 -11.71
C ILE A 157 3.14 13.56 -12.28
N THR A 158 4.17 14.03 -11.58
CA THR A 158 5.58 13.80 -11.95
C THR A 158 6.43 13.47 -10.73
N ALA A 159 7.72 13.19 -10.94
CA ALA A 159 8.68 12.91 -9.88
C ALA A 159 8.89 14.09 -8.90
N ARG A 160 8.51 15.32 -9.30
CA ARG A 160 8.51 16.50 -8.41
C ARG A 160 7.44 16.40 -7.31
N GLY A 161 6.35 15.71 -7.60
CA GLY A 161 5.24 15.48 -6.68
C GLY A 161 4.28 16.65 -6.51
N LEU A 162 3.15 16.35 -5.88
CA LEU A 162 2.10 17.27 -5.50
C LEU A 162 1.77 17.07 -4.02
N VAL A 163 1.58 18.17 -3.29
CA VAL A 163 1.03 18.13 -1.94
C VAL A 163 -0.44 17.71 -2.04
N MET A 164 -0.80 16.63 -1.36
CA MET A 164 -2.12 15.99 -1.44
C MET A 164 -2.82 15.91 -0.08
N ALA A 165 -2.15 16.30 1.00
CA ALA A 165 -2.76 16.46 2.31
C ALA A 165 -2.08 17.59 3.07
N SER A 166 -2.85 18.32 3.87
CA SER A 166 -2.31 19.23 4.88
C SER A 166 -2.40 18.55 6.25
N LEU A 167 -1.25 18.27 6.85
CA LEU A 167 -1.15 17.56 8.11
C LEU A 167 -1.08 18.53 9.29
N MET A 168 -1.56 18.07 10.45
CA MET A 168 -1.31 18.77 11.71
C MET A 168 0.11 18.51 12.18
N ASP A 169 0.59 19.37 13.06
CA ASP A 169 1.88 19.14 13.71
C ASP A 169 1.85 17.82 14.52
N GLY A 170 2.90 17.02 14.36
CA GLY A 170 2.99 15.68 14.94
C GLY A 170 2.07 14.61 14.33
N ASP A 171 1.31 14.91 13.27
CA ASP A 171 0.55 13.90 12.52
C ASP A 171 1.33 13.43 11.29
N ARG A 172 1.02 12.22 10.81
CA ARG A 172 1.66 11.62 9.63
C ARG A 172 0.67 10.79 8.84
N LEU A 173 0.85 10.75 7.53
CA LEU A 173 0.01 9.99 6.61
C LEU A 173 0.56 8.57 6.42
N ASP A 174 -0.13 7.58 7.00
CA ASP A 174 0.34 6.20 7.01
C ASP A 174 -0.36 5.31 5.96
N TRP A 175 -1.53 5.72 5.45
CA TRP A 175 -2.27 4.90 4.49
C TRP A 175 -2.78 5.72 3.31
N ALA A 176 -2.67 5.15 2.12
CA ALA A 176 -3.34 5.62 0.92
C ALA A 176 -3.79 4.45 0.05
N ASN A 177 -5.00 4.53 -0.50
CA ASN A 177 -5.55 3.51 -1.38
C ASN A 177 -6.45 4.15 -2.45
N LYS A 178 -6.71 3.40 -3.53
CA LYS A 178 -7.77 3.76 -4.48
C LYS A 178 -9.11 3.25 -3.97
N CYS A 179 -10.19 4.00 -4.17
CA CYS A 179 -11.55 3.53 -3.95
C CYS A 179 -12.53 4.15 -4.95
N THR A 180 -13.71 3.55 -5.08
CA THR A 180 -14.89 4.12 -5.76
C THR A 180 -15.93 4.59 -4.73
N ASP A 181 -17.08 5.10 -5.18
CA ASP A 181 -18.20 5.45 -4.31
C ASP A 181 -18.90 4.22 -3.69
N ASP A 182 -18.76 3.04 -4.31
CA ASP A 182 -19.41 1.80 -3.89
C ASP A 182 -18.60 1.02 -2.85
N ASP A 183 -17.31 1.33 -2.73
CA ASP A 183 -16.41 0.66 -1.79
C ASP A 183 -16.68 1.07 -0.34
N ASP A 184 -16.44 0.14 0.59
CA ASP A 184 -16.43 0.42 2.03
C ASP A 184 -15.00 0.65 2.53
N ILE A 185 -14.87 1.50 3.56
CA ILE A 185 -13.62 1.75 4.26
C ILE A 185 -13.71 1.12 5.64
N LEU A 186 -12.77 0.23 5.94
CA LEU A 186 -12.60 -0.40 7.24
C LEU A 186 -11.36 0.16 7.94
N MET A 187 -11.59 0.91 9.01
CA MET A 187 -10.53 1.48 9.86
C MET A 187 -10.36 0.61 11.12
N GLY A 188 -9.12 0.35 11.52
CA GLY A 188 -8.76 -0.26 12.80
C GLY A 188 -7.94 0.70 13.67
N SER A 189 -8.19 0.72 14.97
CA SER A 189 -7.40 1.49 15.94
C SER A 189 -6.38 0.62 16.69
N SER A 190 -5.33 1.25 17.24
CA SER A 190 -4.30 0.56 18.02
C SER A 190 -4.88 -0.08 19.29
N LEU A 191 -5.91 0.53 19.90
CA LEU A 191 -6.62 -0.03 21.06
C LEU A 191 -7.78 -0.97 20.71
N GLY A 192 -7.75 -1.60 19.52
CA GLY A 192 -8.65 -2.70 19.20
C GLY A 192 -10.10 -2.30 18.94
N LYS A 193 -10.31 -1.07 18.43
CA LYS A 193 -11.59 -0.66 17.83
C LYS A 193 -11.55 -0.77 16.31
N ALA A 194 -12.72 -0.89 15.70
CA ALA A 194 -12.87 -0.82 14.25
C ALA A 194 -14.15 -0.09 13.86
N THR A 195 -14.11 0.68 12.77
CA THR A 195 -15.29 1.31 12.16
C THR A 195 -15.33 0.99 10.68
N ARG A 196 -16.51 0.65 10.17
CA ARG A 196 -16.77 0.46 8.74
C ARG A 196 -17.77 1.49 8.27
N PHE A 197 -17.50 2.13 7.15
CA PHE A 197 -18.38 3.13 6.54
C PHE A 197 -18.14 3.22 5.04
N GLY A 198 -19.16 3.65 4.29
CA GLY A 198 -19.06 3.79 2.84
C GLY A 198 -18.07 4.87 2.45
N ALA A 199 -17.27 4.63 1.39
CA ALA A 199 -16.38 5.65 0.85
C ALA A 199 -17.14 6.92 0.42
N SER A 200 -18.39 6.75 -0.03
CA SER A 200 -19.33 7.83 -0.35
C SER A 200 -19.70 8.74 0.84
N GLU A 201 -19.52 8.31 2.10
CA GLU A 201 -19.68 9.18 3.29
C GLU A 201 -18.58 10.26 3.40
N LEU A 202 -17.48 10.11 2.66
CA LEU A 202 -16.48 11.15 2.49
C LEU A 202 -16.88 12.02 1.31
N ARG A 203 -16.83 13.33 1.48
CA ARG A 203 -17.01 14.24 0.35
C ARG A 203 -15.67 14.30 -0.41
N PRO A 204 -15.65 14.22 -1.75
CA PRO A 204 -14.42 14.48 -2.49
C PRO A 204 -13.92 15.90 -2.19
N THR A 205 -12.64 16.03 -1.85
CA THR A 205 -12.02 17.33 -1.56
C THR A 205 -10.77 17.55 -2.39
N GLY A 206 -10.38 18.82 -2.57
CA GLY A 206 -9.17 19.19 -3.28
C GLY A 206 -7.88 18.76 -2.58
N ARG A 207 -6.75 19.00 -3.27
CA ARG A 207 -5.41 18.55 -2.87
C ARG A 207 -4.98 19.03 -1.48
N ASN A 208 -5.13 20.32 -1.17
CA ASN A 208 -4.62 20.91 0.08
C ASN A 208 -5.60 20.84 1.27
N SER A 209 -6.60 19.94 1.24
CA SER A 209 -7.52 19.80 2.37
C SER A 209 -6.92 18.95 3.49
N ARG A 210 -7.28 19.25 4.74
CA ARG A 210 -6.95 18.46 5.94
C ARG A 210 -7.75 17.16 6.08
N GLY A 211 -8.89 17.06 5.40
CA GLY A 211 -9.82 15.94 5.56
C GLY A 211 -10.75 16.09 6.77
N VAL A 212 -11.38 14.98 7.14
CA VAL A 212 -12.36 14.87 8.22
C VAL A 212 -11.99 13.72 9.16
N LYS A 213 -12.60 13.63 10.34
CA LYS A 213 -12.38 12.49 11.23
C LYS A 213 -12.90 11.19 10.61
N SER A 214 -12.08 10.14 10.65
CA SER A 214 -12.42 8.77 10.26
C SER A 214 -13.12 8.02 11.41
N MET A 215 -12.55 8.11 12.61
CA MET A 215 -13.02 7.49 13.85
C MET A 215 -12.94 8.50 14.99
N ASN A 216 -13.83 8.38 15.98
CA ASN A 216 -13.69 9.08 17.25
C ASN A 216 -12.81 8.26 18.19
N LEU A 217 -11.50 8.52 18.12
CA LEU A 217 -10.48 7.83 18.91
C LEU A 217 -10.58 8.18 20.40
N ASN A 218 -10.29 7.20 21.27
CA ASN A 218 -10.12 7.47 22.69
C ASN A 218 -8.79 8.19 22.94
N PRO A 219 -8.61 8.86 24.10
CA PRO A 219 -7.31 9.40 24.48
C PRO A 219 -6.22 8.33 24.41
N GLY A 220 -5.08 8.64 23.78
CA GLY A 220 -3.97 7.70 23.59
C GLY A 220 -4.14 6.71 22.43
N ASP A 221 -5.33 6.61 21.81
CA ASP A 221 -5.58 5.72 20.68
C ASP A 221 -5.13 6.36 19.35
N THR A 222 -4.71 5.53 18.41
CA THR A 222 -4.31 5.94 17.05
C THR A 222 -4.90 4.99 16.02
N ILE A 223 -4.89 5.37 14.74
CA ILE A 223 -5.21 4.41 13.68
C ILE A 223 -4.06 3.39 13.58
N ALA A 224 -4.42 2.12 13.44
CA ALA A 224 -3.50 1.02 13.16
C ALA A 224 -3.61 0.53 11.72
N ALA A 225 -4.77 0.71 11.06
CA ALA A 225 -4.94 0.39 9.65
C ALA A 225 -6.11 1.11 8.97
N MET A 226 -5.99 1.30 7.66
CA MET A 226 -7.09 1.59 6.73
C MET A 226 -7.10 0.51 5.63
N ASN A 227 -8.24 -0.17 5.47
CA ASN A 227 -8.46 -1.16 4.42
C ASN A 227 -9.68 -0.74 3.56
N ILE A 228 -9.64 -1.06 2.27
CA ILE A 228 -10.76 -0.86 1.34
C ILE A 228 -11.41 -2.22 1.12
N LEU A 229 -12.69 -2.33 1.46
CA LEU A 229 -13.52 -3.49 1.17
C LEU A 229 -14.24 -3.22 -0.14
N ARG A 230 -13.84 -3.94 -1.20
CA ARG A 230 -14.31 -3.67 -2.55
C ARG A 230 -15.70 -4.20 -2.76
N ALA A 231 -16.58 -3.40 -3.34
CA ALA A 231 -17.98 -3.79 -3.56
C ALA A 231 -18.13 -5.12 -4.32
N ASP A 232 -17.23 -5.39 -5.28
CA ASP A 232 -17.19 -6.60 -6.10
C ASP A 232 -16.46 -7.80 -5.44
N GLU A 233 -15.95 -7.63 -4.23
CA GLU A 233 -15.25 -8.67 -3.47
C GLU A 233 -15.88 -8.97 -2.09
N ILE A 234 -16.87 -8.18 -1.64
CA ILE A 234 -17.46 -8.31 -0.29
C ILE A 234 -18.06 -9.69 0.01
N ASP A 235 -18.44 -10.49 -1.01
CA ASP A 235 -18.98 -11.85 -0.85
C ASP A 235 -17.93 -12.98 -0.99
N LYS A 236 -16.64 -12.65 -1.02
CA LYS A 236 -15.55 -13.65 -1.05
C LYS A 236 -15.10 -13.93 0.38
N ASP A 237 -14.51 -15.12 0.63
CA ASP A 237 -13.96 -15.57 1.93
C ASP A 237 -12.82 -14.67 2.46
N GLU A 238 -13.14 -13.41 2.76
CA GLU A 238 -12.24 -12.39 3.27
C GLU A 238 -12.34 -12.30 4.79
N PHE A 239 -11.18 -12.17 5.39
CA PHE A 239 -11.03 -12.05 6.82
C PHE A 239 -10.22 -10.81 7.16
N VAL A 240 -10.55 -10.20 8.27
CA VAL A 240 -9.68 -9.28 8.95
C VAL A 240 -8.75 -10.09 9.85
N LEU A 241 -7.48 -10.17 9.48
CA LEU A 241 -6.43 -10.65 10.35
C LEU A 241 -6.07 -9.54 11.34
N ILE A 242 -6.25 -9.83 12.62
CA ILE A 242 -5.86 -8.93 13.71
C ILE A 242 -4.79 -9.64 14.53
N VAL A 243 -3.67 -8.96 14.75
CA VAL A 243 -2.56 -9.46 15.56
C VAL A 243 -2.08 -8.34 16.48
N THR A 244 -1.78 -8.69 17.72
CA THR A 244 -1.34 -7.77 18.76
C THR A 244 0.18 -7.74 18.90
N GLU A 245 0.71 -6.70 19.52
CA GLU A 245 2.15 -6.56 19.80
C GLU A 245 2.67 -7.74 20.63
N GLN A 246 1.84 -8.30 21.51
CA GLN A 246 2.15 -9.47 22.36
C GLN A 246 2.00 -10.83 21.67
N GLY A 247 1.84 -10.87 20.34
CA GLY A 247 1.89 -12.12 19.56
C GLY A 247 0.60 -12.94 19.57
N TYR A 248 -0.52 -12.35 20.00
CA TYR A 248 -1.85 -12.95 19.86
C TYR A 248 -2.49 -12.50 18.57
N GLY A 249 -3.28 -13.36 17.94
CA GLY A 249 -4.03 -12.98 16.76
C GLY A 249 -5.13 -13.94 16.38
N LYS A 250 -5.94 -13.50 15.44
CA LYS A 250 -7.12 -14.21 14.95
C LYS A 250 -7.53 -13.67 13.59
N ARG A 251 -8.26 -14.51 12.87
CA ARG A 251 -9.03 -14.07 11.70
C ARG A 251 -10.47 -13.81 12.13
N VAL A 252 -11.04 -12.73 11.64
CA VAL A 252 -12.45 -12.38 11.89
C VAL A 252 -13.08 -12.18 10.52
N SER A 253 -14.23 -12.79 10.25
CA SER A 253 -14.95 -12.54 9.00
C SER A 253 -15.23 -11.04 8.85
N THR A 254 -15.06 -10.51 7.63
CA THR A 254 -15.39 -9.12 7.28
C THR A 254 -16.87 -8.79 7.58
N ASP A 255 -17.77 -9.77 7.51
CA ASP A 255 -19.20 -9.63 7.82
C ASP A 255 -19.50 -9.29 9.29
N GLU A 256 -18.60 -9.66 10.20
CA GLU A 256 -18.75 -9.27 11.60
C GLU A 256 -18.59 -7.75 11.80
N PHE A 257 -17.95 -7.06 10.85
CA PHE A 257 -17.80 -5.60 10.84
C PHE A 257 -18.92 -4.99 10.04
N LYS A 258 -20.11 -4.89 10.65
CA LYS A 258 -21.24 -4.16 10.07
C LYS A 258 -20.92 -2.66 9.96
N PRO A 259 -21.48 -1.94 8.97
CA PRO A 259 -21.35 -0.49 8.87
C PRO A 259 -21.79 0.19 10.17
N THR A 260 -20.90 1.00 10.74
CA THR A 260 -21.14 1.78 11.96
C THR A 260 -21.23 3.28 11.70
N GLY A 261 -20.84 3.71 10.50
CA GLY A 261 -20.80 5.11 10.09
C GLY A 261 -19.49 5.81 10.46
N ARG A 262 -19.13 6.82 9.69
CA ARG A 262 -17.87 7.56 9.85
C ARG A 262 -17.87 8.44 11.10
N GLY A 263 -16.71 8.56 11.75
CA GLY A 263 -16.50 9.45 12.90
C GLY A 263 -17.14 8.95 14.21
N LYS A 264 -17.60 7.70 14.25
CA LYS A 264 -18.06 7.03 15.47
C LYS A 264 -16.87 6.41 16.22
N LYS A 265 -17.10 5.95 17.46
CA LYS A 265 -16.08 5.23 18.26
C LYS A 265 -15.71 3.85 17.71
N GLY A 266 -16.49 3.33 16.77
CA GLY A 266 -16.35 1.96 16.28
C GLY A 266 -16.78 0.91 17.30
N VAL A 267 -16.66 -0.35 16.90
CA VAL A 267 -16.95 -1.54 17.69
C VAL A 267 -15.65 -2.21 18.12
N ILE A 268 -15.71 -3.10 19.11
CA ILE A 268 -14.57 -3.94 19.47
C ILE A 268 -14.19 -4.80 18.25
N SER A 269 -12.91 -4.83 17.92
CA SER A 269 -12.31 -5.73 16.92
C SER A 269 -11.47 -6.82 17.58
N THR A 270 -10.84 -6.52 18.72
CA THR A 270 -10.13 -7.50 19.54
C THR A 270 -10.18 -7.15 21.03
N LYS A 271 -10.09 -8.16 21.89
CA LYS A 271 -9.80 -7.98 23.31
C LYS A 271 -8.36 -8.36 23.57
N PHE A 272 -7.64 -7.53 24.31
CA PHE A 272 -6.26 -7.84 24.70
C PHE A 272 -6.22 -8.89 25.81
N LYS A 273 -5.14 -9.68 25.85
CA LYS A 273 -4.98 -10.74 26.84
C LYS A 273 -4.47 -10.18 28.17
N THR A 274 -3.51 -9.26 28.11
CA THR A 274 -3.00 -8.46 29.21
C THR A 274 -3.80 -7.16 29.27
N ALA A 275 -4.44 -6.90 30.41
CA ALA A 275 -5.22 -5.69 30.67
C ALA A 275 -4.74 -5.03 31.98
N LYS A 276 -3.48 -5.24 32.36
CA LYS A 276 -2.93 -4.64 33.58
C LYS A 276 -2.49 -3.23 33.23
N ALA A 277 -3.16 -2.27 33.85
CA ALA A 277 -3.09 -0.85 33.58
C ALA A 277 -1.72 -0.19 33.89
N ASP A 278 -0.77 -0.92 34.47
CA ASP A 278 0.38 -0.27 35.08
C ASP A 278 1.72 -0.45 34.33
N GLU A 279 1.96 -1.48 33.50
CA GLU A 279 3.32 -1.67 32.92
C GLU A 279 3.43 -2.20 31.47
N ASP A 280 2.42 -2.83 30.86
CA ASP A 280 2.52 -3.32 29.47
C ASP A 280 1.16 -3.27 28.73
N GLU A 281 0.78 -2.09 28.23
CA GLU A 281 -0.38 -1.96 27.34
C GLU A 281 -0.12 -2.67 26.00
N ASP A 282 -0.89 -3.72 25.72
CA ASP A 282 -0.88 -4.42 24.44
C ASP A 282 -1.67 -3.61 23.39
N ASN A 283 -1.16 -3.57 22.17
CA ASN A 283 -1.73 -2.81 21.06
C ASN A 283 -1.92 -3.72 19.83
N VAL A 284 -2.72 -3.29 18.87
CA VAL A 284 -2.82 -3.94 17.57
C VAL A 284 -1.56 -3.64 16.76
N ALA A 285 -0.77 -4.67 16.47
CA ALA A 285 0.43 -4.59 15.61
C ALA A 285 0.11 -4.75 14.13
N GLY A 286 -1.01 -5.40 13.79
CA GLY A 286 -1.49 -5.46 12.42
C GLY A 286 -2.98 -5.74 12.31
N PHE A 287 -3.58 -5.13 11.31
CA PHE A 287 -4.99 -5.20 10.99
C PHE A 287 -5.13 -5.17 9.46
N LEU A 288 -5.25 -6.34 8.87
CA LEU A 288 -5.13 -6.53 7.41
C LEU A 288 -6.32 -7.33 6.89
N VAL A 289 -6.87 -6.93 5.75
CA VAL A 289 -7.81 -7.78 5.01
C VAL A 289 -7.01 -8.83 4.24
N VAL A 290 -7.35 -10.09 4.46
CA VAL A 290 -6.63 -11.27 3.94
C VAL A 290 -7.61 -12.34 3.45
N LYS A 291 -7.16 -13.20 2.55
CA LYS A 291 -7.85 -14.42 2.13
C LYS A 291 -7.15 -15.63 2.76
N GLU A 292 -7.84 -16.77 2.88
CA GLU A 292 -7.28 -17.95 3.57
C GLU A 292 -5.96 -18.46 2.96
N ASP A 293 -5.83 -18.35 1.65
CA ASP A 293 -4.67 -18.79 0.88
C ASP A 293 -3.50 -17.80 0.91
N ASP A 294 -3.68 -16.62 1.50
CA ASP A 294 -2.58 -15.67 1.67
C ASP A 294 -1.55 -16.20 2.68
N GLU A 295 -0.31 -15.74 2.54
CA GLU A 295 0.75 -15.91 3.52
C GLU A 295 1.10 -14.54 4.11
N ILE A 296 1.59 -14.53 5.34
CA ILE A 296 2.02 -13.29 6.02
C ILE A 296 3.45 -13.45 6.52
N ILE A 297 4.15 -12.33 6.62
CA ILE A 297 5.40 -12.20 7.38
C ILE A 297 5.13 -11.30 8.58
N LEU A 298 5.57 -11.76 9.74
CA LEU A 298 5.56 -11.04 11.01
C LEU A 298 6.99 -10.70 11.36
N SER A 299 7.25 -9.45 11.74
CA SER A 299 8.57 -9.00 12.17
C SER A 299 8.50 -8.49 13.61
N THR A 300 9.48 -8.85 14.43
CA THR A 300 9.56 -8.40 15.83
C THR A 300 10.56 -7.27 16.02
N SER A 301 10.53 -6.61 17.19
CA SER A 301 11.44 -5.54 17.56
C SER A 301 12.90 -6.00 17.64
N LYS A 302 13.12 -7.29 17.92
CA LYS A 302 14.44 -7.92 17.93
C LYS A 302 14.85 -8.50 16.57
N GLY A 303 14.11 -8.20 15.51
CA GLY A 303 14.44 -8.60 14.13
C GLY A 303 14.11 -10.05 13.80
N VAL A 304 13.30 -10.73 14.62
CA VAL A 304 12.82 -12.09 14.29
C VAL A 304 11.73 -11.96 13.24
N MET A 305 11.90 -12.67 12.12
CA MET A 305 10.91 -12.73 11.04
C MET A 305 10.30 -14.12 10.92
N VAL A 306 8.97 -14.20 10.90
CA VAL A 306 8.23 -15.47 10.81
C VAL A 306 7.21 -15.39 9.68
N ARG A 307 7.33 -16.32 8.73
CA ARG A 307 6.36 -16.52 7.65
C ARG A 307 5.38 -17.62 8.02
N GLN A 308 4.08 -17.36 7.89
CA GLN A 308 3.03 -18.36 8.13
C GLN A 308 1.85 -18.18 7.19
N ARG A 309 1.05 -19.24 7.02
CA ARG A 309 -0.16 -19.19 6.21
C ARG A 309 -1.33 -18.64 7.00
N VAL A 310 -2.13 -17.78 6.36
CA VAL A 310 -3.30 -17.15 6.98
C VAL A 310 -4.28 -18.20 7.49
N LYS A 311 -4.56 -19.26 6.71
CA LYS A 311 -5.45 -20.35 7.13
C LYS A 311 -5.06 -21.08 8.43
N GLU A 312 -3.79 -21.05 8.83
CA GLU A 312 -3.31 -21.70 10.07
C GLU A 312 -3.71 -20.89 11.32
N ILE A 313 -3.96 -19.58 11.16
CA ILE A 313 -4.50 -18.72 12.21
C ILE A 313 -6.01 -18.97 12.30
N LYS A 314 -6.49 -19.38 13.47
CA LYS A 314 -7.89 -19.77 13.65
C LYS A 314 -8.86 -18.57 13.54
N PRO A 315 -10.04 -18.77 12.93
CA PRO A 315 -11.09 -17.78 12.94
C PRO A 315 -11.76 -17.69 14.33
N TYR A 316 -12.07 -16.47 14.78
CA TYR A 316 -12.77 -16.18 16.03
C TYR A 316 -13.63 -14.94 15.89
N SER A 317 -14.57 -14.77 16.83
CA SER A 317 -15.38 -13.55 16.91
C SER A 317 -14.55 -12.31 17.26
N ARG A 318 -15.08 -11.13 16.92
CA ARG A 318 -14.48 -9.83 17.27
C ARG A 318 -14.19 -9.66 18.77
N SER A 319 -15.00 -10.22 19.65
CA SER A 319 -14.85 -10.07 21.10
C SER A 319 -13.87 -11.07 21.73
N ALA A 320 -13.34 -12.03 20.97
CA ALA A 320 -12.34 -12.98 21.43
C ALA A 320 -10.94 -12.35 21.56
N LYS A 321 -10.06 -13.00 22.34
CA LYS A 321 -8.65 -12.62 22.50
C LYS A 321 -7.72 -13.17 21.40
N GLY A 322 -8.19 -14.16 20.65
CA GLY A 322 -7.38 -14.87 19.65
C GLY A 322 -6.47 -15.94 20.25
N VAL A 323 -5.60 -16.48 19.41
CA VAL A 323 -4.62 -17.53 19.72
C VAL A 323 -3.21 -16.99 19.59
N THR A 324 -2.22 -17.72 20.13
CA THR A 324 -0.82 -17.36 19.94
C THR A 324 -0.43 -17.57 18.48
N VAL A 325 -0.09 -16.48 17.80
CA VAL A 325 0.40 -16.44 16.41
C VAL A 325 1.92 -16.50 16.40
N GLN A 326 2.58 -15.88 17.38
CA GLN A 326 4.01 -15.95 17.60
C GLN A 326 4.30 -15.98 19.09
N LYS A 327 5.15 -16.91 19.53
CA LYS A 327 5.70 -16.87 20.89
C LYS A 327 6.84 -15.85 20.91
N LEU A 328 6.74 -14.90 21.83
CA LEU A 328 7.74 -13.85 22.01
C LEU A 328 8.58 -14.17 23.25
N ASN A 329 9.85 -13.79 23.20
CA ASN A 329 10.73 -13.79 24.36
C ASN A 329 10.48 -12.52 25.18
N ASP A 330 10.97 -12.48 26.42
CA ASP A 330 10.83 -11.32 27.30
C ASP A 330 11.32 -10.03 26.61
N SER A 331 10.52 -8.97 26.70
CA SER A 331 10.74 -7.66 26.09
C SER A 331 10.83 -7.65 24.55
N ASP A 332 10.37 -8.70 23.84
CA ASP A 332 10.17 -8.64 22.38
C ASP A 332 8.70 -8.37 22.06
N LYS A 333 8.45 -7.68 20.96
CA LYS A 333 7.11 -7.37 20.47
C LYS A 333 7.02 -7.44 18.95
N ILE A 334 5.85 -7.78 18.43
CA ILE A 334 5.57 -7.68 16.99
C ILE A 334 5.51 -6.19 16.62
N THR A 335 6.25 -5.80 15.59
CA THR A 335 6.33 -4.41 15.12
C THR A 335 5.68 -4.20 13.76
N SER A 336 5.60 -5.23 12.93
CA SER A 336 5.01 -5.14 11.60
C SER A 336 4.52 -6.48 11.09
N ILE A 337 3.50 -6.41 10.24
CA ILE A 337 2.86 -7.55 9.60
C ILE A 337 2.57 -7.16 8.17
N SER A 338 3.00 -8.01 7.24
CA SER A 338 2.84 -7.77 5.82
C SER A 338 2.28 -9.02 5.17
N ILE A 339 1.33 -8.86 4.27
CA ILE A 339 0.90 -9.95 3.39
C ILE A 339 2.07 -10.27 2.48
N VAL A 340 2.51 -11.52 2.48
CA VAL A 340 3.41 -12.02 1.45
C VAL A 340 2.63 -11.97 0.16
N PRO A 341 3.08 -11.20 -0.84
CA PRO A 341 2.45 -11.21 -2.14
C PRO A 341 2.44 -12.66 -2.63
N SER A 342 1.25 -13.28 -2.67
CA SER A 342 1.03 -14.47 -3.46
C SER A 342 1.31 -14.11 -4.93
N LYS A 343 1.41 -15.10 -5.82
CA LYS A 343 1.54 -14.80 -7.26
C LYS A 343 0.55 -13.68 -7.60
N PRO A 344 1.02 -12.60 -8.21
CA PRO A 344 0.17 -11.43 -8.31
C PRO A 344 -1.06 -11.80 -9.11
N LYS A 345 -2.22 -11.43 -8.55
CA LYS A 345 -3.52 -11.77 -9.13
C LYS A 345 -3.56 -11.21 -10.56
N VAL A 346 -3.76 -12.13 -11.50
CA VAL A 346 -3.81 -11.84 -12.94
C VAL A 346 -5.00 -10.97 -13.24
#